data_AF-A0A1F5GTS6-F1
#
_entry.id   AF-A0A1F5GTS6-F1
#
_cell.length_a   1.000
_cell.length_b   1.000
_cell.length_c   1.000
_cell.angle_alpha   90.00
_cell.angle_beta   90.00
_cell.angle_gamma   90.00
#
_symmetry.space_group_name_H-M   'P 1'
#
loop_
_entity.id
_entity.type
_entity.pdbx_description
1 polymer ?
#
loop_
_entity_poly.entity_id
_entity_poly.type
_entity_poly.pdbx_seq_one_letter_code
_entity_poly.pdbx_strand_id
1 'polypeptide(L)'
;MSAERRLTKSTRSHIRKLKAHIRHEVGAPPQIDSHIWSQVEEILRLTPDYSDNYAPYHAVLKEYCQIRVEALGNPAKLVELNTIFRQKHADVLEKLKPVFGKISAIIPKIAI
;
A
#
# COMPACT_ATOMS: atom_id res chain seq x y z
N MET A 1 -17.42 -29.41 -8.59
CA MET A 1 -16.29 -29.18 -7.66
C MET A 1 -15.08 -28.80 -8.48
N SER A 2 -14.77 -27.50 -8.59
CA SER A 2 -13.81 -27.00 -9.59
C SER A 2 -12.38 -27.05 -9.06
N ALA A 3 -11.49 -27.63 -9.87
CA ALA A 3 -10.06 -27.77 -9.65
C ALA A 3 -9.33 -26.42 -9.82
N GLU A 4 -9.75 -25.39 -9.09
CA GLU A 4 -9.00 -24.14 -8.97
C GLU A 4 -7.82 -24.37 -8.02
N ARG A 5 -6.81 -25.00 -8.62
CA ARG A 5 -5.38 -25.00 -8.32
C ARG A 5 -5.03 -24.19 -7.06
N ARG A 6 -4.88 -24.89 -5.94
CA ARG A 6 -4.09 -24.41 -4.79
C ARG A 6 -2.64 -24.23 -5.25
N LEU A 7 -2.31 -23.07 -5.81
CA LEU A 7 -0.93 -22.70 -6.08
C LEU A 7 -0.15 -22.77 -4.77
N THR A 8 0.98 -23.50 -4.79
CA THR A 8 1.86 -23.58 -3.63
C THR A 8 2.34 -22.17 -3.24
N LYS A 9 2.66 -21.96 -1.96
CA LYS A 9 3.14 -20.66 -1.45
C LYS A 9 4.37 -20.17 -2.23
N SER A 10 5.22 -21.10 -2.66
CA SER A 10 6.40 -20.84 -3.51
C SER A 10 6.00 -20.28 -4.89
N THR A 11 5.04 -20.91 -5.58
CA THR A 11 4.61 -20.47 -6.91
C THR A 11 3.95 -19.09 -6.86
N ARG A 12 3.14 -18.79 -5.83
CA ARG A 12 2.55 -17.45 -5.63
C ARG A 12 3.61 -16.38 -5.41
N SER A 13 4.63 -16.68 -4.60
CA SER A 13 5.77 -15.78 -4.38
C SER A 13 6.53 -15.50 -5.68
N HIS A 14 6.80 -16.55 -6.47
CA HIS A 14 7.48 -16.42 -7.75
C HIS A 14 6.70 -15.56 -8.75
N ILE A 15 5.38 -15.78 -8.87
CA ILE A 15 4.50 -14.97 -9.72
C ILE A 15 4.50 -13.50 -9.25
N ARG A 16 4.48 -13.24 -7.94
CA ARG A 16 4.51 -11.88 -7.39
C ARG A 16 5.82 -11.15 -7.77
N LYS A 17 6.97 -11.83 -7.65
CA LYS A 17 8.28 -11.31 -8.08
C LYS A 17 8.33 -11.04 -9.58
N LEU A 18 7.86 -11.97 -10.39
CA LEU A 18 7.86 -11.82 -11.85
C LEU A 18 6.97 -10.64 -12.30
N LYS A 19 5.79 -10.48 -11.71
CA LYS A 19 4.91 -9.33 -11.98
C LYS A 19 5.54 -7.99 -11.57
N ALA A 20 6.30 -7.96 -10.47
CA ALA A 20 7.03 -6.77 -10.05
C ALA A 20 8.15 -6.42 -11.04
N HIS A 21 8.88 -7.43 -11.52
CA HIS A 21 9.94 -7.25 -12.50
C HIS A 21 9.41 -6.76 -13.86
N ILE A 22 8.37 -7.39 -14.39
CA ILE A 22 7.73 -6.95 -15.66
C ILE A 22 7.26 -5.50 -15.55
N ARG A 23 6.64 -5.11 -14.43
CA ARG A 23 6.21 -3.72 -14.21
C ARG A 23 7.37 -2.74 -14.26
N HIS A 24 8.48 -3.09 -13.62
CA HIS A 24 9.69 -2.28 -13.66
C HIS A 24 10.19 -2.11 -15.10
N GLU A 25 10.22 -3.17 -15.90
CA GLU A 25 10.66 -3.09 -17.30
C GLU A 25 9.73 -2.26 -18.19
N VAL A 26 8.42 -2.32 -17.97
CA VAL A 26 7.45 -1.53 -18.75
C VAL A 26 7.20 -0.13 -18.17
N GLY A 27 7.95 0.28 -17.14
CA GLY A 27 7.77 1.57 -16.46
C GLY A 27 6.41 1.73 -15.77
N ALA A 28 5.70 0.63 -15.51
CA ALA A 28 4.43 0.66 -14.81
C ALA A 28 4.67 0.88 -13.30
N PRO A 29 3.87 1.73 -12.64
CA PRO A 29 4.03 1.99 -11.22
C PRO A 29 3.86 0.70 -10.41
N PRO A 30 4.65 0.52 -9.34
CA PRO A 30 4.50 -0.63 -8.46
C PRO A 30 3.08 -0.62 -7.86
N GLN A 31 2.48 -1.82 -7.78
CA GLN A 31 1.14 -1.99 -7.22
C GLN A 31 1.23 -2.70 -5.87
N ILE A 32 0.47 -2.16 -4.92
CA ILE A 32 0.20 -2.82 -3.66
C ILE A 32 -0.52 -4.13 -3.88
N ASP A 33 -0.18 -5.12 -3.07
CA ASP A 33 -0.93 -6.36 -2.99
C ASP A 33 -2.39 -6.02 -2.64
N SER A 34 -3.33 -6.45 -3.48
CA SER A 34 -4.75 -6.11 -3.32
C SER A 34 -5.30 -6.61 -1.99
N HIS A 35 -4.77 -7.71 -1.45
CA HIS A 35 -5.18 -8.21 -0.14
C HIS A 35 -4.76 -7.27 0.99
N ILE A 36 -3.52 -6.76 0.95
CA ILE A 36 -3.03 -5.78 1.93
C ILE A 36 -3.86 -4.50 1.83
N TRP A 37 -4.11 -4.01 0.61
CA TRP A 37 -4.92 -2.81 0.44
C TRP A 37 -6.35 -2.98 0.97
N SER A 38 -7.02 -4.09 0.67
CA SER A 38 -8.38 -4.35 1.15
C SER A 38 -8.46 -4.35 2.67
N GLN A 39 -7.50 -4.98 3.36
CA GLN A 39 -7.48 -4.96 4.84
C GLN A 39 -7.23 -3.57 5.41
N VAL A 40 -6.32 -2.79 4.81
CA VAL A 40 -6.10 -1.40 5.20
C VAL A 40 -7.35 -0.58 4.99
N GLU A 41 -7.99 -0.72 3.84
CA GLU A 41 -9.21 0.01 3.49
C GLU A 41 -10.35 -0.29 4.47
N GLU A 42 -10.57 -1.56 4.82
CA GLU A 42 -11.56 -1.94 5.84
C GLU A 42 -11.33 -1.22 7.16
N ILE A 43 -10.08 -1.16 7.64
CA ILE A 43 -9.75 -0.47 8.89
C ILE A 43 -9.90 1.05 8.75
N LEU A 44 -9.54 1.62 7.60
CA LEU A 44 -9.71 3.05 7.37
C LEU A 44 -11.18 3.46 7.34
N ARG A 45 -12.06 2.64 6.77
CA ARG A 45 -13.52 2.85 6.77
C ARG A 45 -14.14 2.87 8.17
N LEU A 46 -13.47 2.30 9.17
CA LEU A 46 -13.87 2.42 10.59
C LEU A 46 -13.45 3.76 11.23
N THR A 47 -12.75 4.62 10.48
CA THR A 47 -12.41 5.97 10.96
C THR A 47 -13.64 6.87 10.86
N PRO A 48 -13.94 7.67 11.90
CA PRO A 48 -14.98 8.69 11.81
C PRO A 48 -14.79 9.58 10.59
N ASP A 49 -15.89 9.91 9.93
CA ASP A 49 -15.95 10.80 8.77
C ASP A 49 -15.11 10.35 7.56
N TYR A 50 -14.80 9.04 7.46
CA TYR A 50 -13.96 8.54 6.37
C TYR A 50 -14.55 8.77 4.99
N SER A 51 -15.84 8.50 4.81
CA SER A 51 -16.53 8.73 3.54
C SER A 51 -16.40 10.16 3.06
N ASP A 52 -16.49 11.12 3.98
CA ASP A 52 -16.67 12.52 3.64
C ASP A 52 -15.32 13.24 3.54
N ASN A 53 -14.38 12.89 4.43
CA ASN A 53 -13.12 13.62 4.55
C ASN A 53 -11.91 12.91 3.93
N TYR A 54 -11.92 11.58 3.83
CA TYR A 54 -10.73 10.80 3.47
C TYR A 54 -10.89 9.99 2.18
N ALA A 55 -12.10 9.49 1.88
CA ALA A 55 -12.39 8.73 0.67
C ALA A 55 -12.07 9.48 -0.63
N PRO A 56 -12.25 10.82 -0.75
CA PRO A 56 -11.81 11.56 -1.94
C PRO A 56 -10.30 11.45 -2.21
N TYR A 57 -9.50 11.17 -1.18
CA TYR A 57 -8.05 11.02 -1.27
C TYR A 57 -7.61 9.55 -1.34
N HIS A 58 -8.49 8.64 -1.73
CA HIS A 58 -8.22 7.20 -1.79
C HIS A 58 -6.93 6.87 -2.55
N ALA A 59 -6.66 7.54 -3.67
CA ALA A 59 -5.44 7.35 -4.44
C ALA A 59 -4.17 7.71 -3.64
N VAL A 60 -4.19 8.81 -2.89
CA VAL A 60 -3.09 9.27 -2.04
C VAL A 60 -2.86 8.31 -0.88
N LEU A 61 -3.94 7.84 -0.24
CA LEU A 61 -3.87 6.85 0.84
C LEU A 61 -3.29 5.52 0.35
N LYS A 62 -3.67 5.09 -0.86
CA LYS A 62 -3.15 3.88 -1.50
C LYS A 62 -1.67 4.00 -1.86
N GLU A 63 -1.24 5.14 -2.37
CA GLU A 63 0.18 5.42 -2.65
C GLU A 63 1.01 5.42 -1.35
N TYR A 64 0.53 6.07 -0.30
CA TYR A 64 1.18 6.06 1.00
C TYR A 64 1.29 4.64 1.58
N CYS A 65 0.23 3.85 1.45
CA CYS A 65 0.20 2.45 1.84
C CYS A 65 1.25 1.63 1.09
N GLN A 66 1.38 1.83 -0.23
CA GLN A 66 2.39 1.17 -1.05
C GLN A 66 3.82 1.48 -0.57
N ILE A 67 4.12 2.74 -0.27
CA ILE A 67 5.42 3.16 0.27
C ILE A 67 5.76 2.41 1.56
N ARG A 68 4.78 2.26 2.47
CA ARG A 68 4.97 1.55 3.73
C ARG A 68 5.26 0.06 3.54
N VAL A 69 4.59 -0.58 2.59
CA VAL A 69 4.85 -1.99 2.24
C VAL A 69 6.23 -2.14 1.60
N GLU A 70 6.55 -1.29 0.63
CA GLU A 70 7.80 -1.39 -0.13
C GLU A 70 9.07 -1.13 0.67
N ALA A 71 8.96 -0.31 1.71
CA ALA A 71 10.06 0.02 2.59
C ALA A 71 10.02 -0.77 3.91
N LEU A 72 9.17 -1.79 4.01
CA LEU A 72 9.06 -2.62 5.20
C LEU A 72 10.44 -3.28 5.48
N GLY A 73 10.98 -3.04 6.67
CA GLY A 73 12.31 -3.52 7.06
C GLY A 73 13.50 -2.76 6.44
N ASN A 74 13.26 -1.69 5.65
CA ASN A 74 14.31 -0.84 5.08
C ASN A 74 14.07 0.65 5.39
N PRO A 75 14.60 1.16 6.51
CA PRO A 75 14.41 2.56 6.93
C PRO A 75 14.95 3.59 5.94
N ALA A 76 16.06 3.31 5.26
CA ALA A 76 16.66 4.24 4.30
C ALA A 76 15.73 4.46 3.09
N LYS A 77 15.21 3.36 2.53
CA LYS A 77 14.23 3.41 1.43
C LYS A 77 12.93 4.12 1.85
N LEU A 78 12.52 3.98 3.10
CA LEU A 78 11.33 4.65 3.63
C LEU A 78 11.50 6.18 3.64
N VAL A 79 12.68 6.68 4.00
CA VAL A 79 12.97 8.13 4.02
C VAL A 79 12.95 8.69 2.60
N GLU A 80 13.60 8.01 1.66
CA GLU A 80 13.63 8.40 0.24
C GLU A 80 12.22 8.50 -0.34
N LEU A 81 11.43 7.43 -0.25
CA LEU A 81 10.08 7.38 -0.80
C LEU A 81 9.13 8.39 -0.12
N ASN A 82 9.25 8.58 1.21
CA ASN A 82 8.46 9.59 1.91
C ASN A 82 8.82 11.02 1.46
N THR A 83 10.08 11.29 1.14
CA THR A 83 10.50 12.62 0.69
C THR A 83 9.82 12.97 -0.63
N ILE A 84 9.84 12.04 -1.59
CA ILE A 84 9.16 12.19 -2.89
C ILE A 84 7.65 12.34 -2.70
N PHE A 85 7.05 11.48 -1.88
CA PHE A 85 5.60 11.52 -1.60
C PHE A 85 5.15 12.84 -0.99
N ARG A 86 5.92 13.36 -0.02
CA ARG A 86 5.60 14.61 0.66
C ARG A 86 5.69 15.81 -0.28
N GLN A 87 6.66 15.81 -1.20
CA GLN A 87 6.77 16.86 -2.22
C GLN A 87 5.57 16.84 -3.18
N LYS A 88 5.10 15.64 -3.55
CA LYS A 88 3.98 15.46 -4.49
C LYS A 88 2.62 15.84 -3.92
N HIS A 89 2.38 15.60 -2.63
CA HIS A 89 1.05 15.70 -2.00
C HIS A 89 1.02 16.72 -0.83
N ALA A 90 1.92 17.70 -0.85
CA ALA A 90 2.14 18.65 0.26
C ALA A 90 0.86 19.35 0.73
N ASP A 91 -0.06 19.62 -0.19
CA ASP A 91 -1.34 20.30 0.00
C ASP A 91 -2.36 19.50 0.83
N VAL A 92 -2.24 18.17 0.87
CA VAL A 92 -3.20 17.30 1.57
C VAL A 92 -2.63 16.59 2.80
N LEU A 93 -1.33 16.72 3.07
CA LEU A 93 -0.65 15.96 4.12
C LEU A 93 -1.24 16.20 5.53
N GLU A 94 -1.48 17.46 5.91
CA GLU A 94 -2.01 17.77 7.24
C GLU A 94 -3.43 17.25 7.42
N LYS A 95 -4.26 17.29 6.36
CA LYS A 95 -5.61 16.73 6.37
C LYS A 95 -5.59 15.20 6.55
N LEU A 96 -4.66 14.51 5.89
CA LEU A 96 -4.58 13.04 5.89
C LEU A 96 -3.75 12.45 7.03
N LYS A 97 -3.09 13.29 7.83
CA LYS A 97 -2.25 12.88 8.97
C LYS A 97 -2.90 11.87 9.92
N PRO A 98 -4.20 11.98 10.30
CA PRO A 98 -4.85 11.01 11.16
C PRO A 98 -4.89 9.60 10.56
N VAL A 99 -5.20 9.48 9.27
CA VAL A 99 -5.28 8.19 8.56
C VAL A 99 -3.90 7.66 8.18
N PHE A 100 -2.92 8.52 7.90
CA PHE A 100 -1.52 8.10 7.70
C PHE A 100 -0.93 7.44 8.95
N GLY A 101 -1.25 7.93 10.15
CA GLY A 101 -0.86 7.30 11.41
C GLY A 101 -1.38 5.86 11.50
N LYS A 102 -2.66 5.65 11.18
CA LYS A 102 -3.29 4.33 11.17
C LYS A 102 -2.62 3.38 10.18
N ILE A 103 -2.41 3.80 8.92
CA ILE A 103 -1.74 2.98 7.91
C ILE A 103 -0.36 2.53 8.41
N SER A 104 0.42 3.46 8.97
CA SER A 104 1.77 3.17 9.46
C SER A 104 1.78 2.14 10.61
N ALA A 105 0.74 2.11 11.43
CA ALA A 105 0.61 1.15 12.54
C ALA A 105 0.09 -0.23 12.10
N ILE A 106 -0.68 -0.31 11.01
CA ILE A 106 -1.30 -1.54 10.53
C ILE A 106 -0.35 -2.35 9.65
N ILE A 107 0.41 -1.69 8.77
CA ILE A 107 1.23 -2.36 7.75
C ILE A 107 2.19 -3.41 8.32
N PRO A 108 2.95 -3.15 9.41
CA PRO A 108 3.81 -4.17 10.00
C PRO A 108 3.07 -5.41 10.51
N LYS A 109 1.75 -5.34 10.75
CA LYS A 109 0.95 -6.45 11.28
C LYS A 109 0.37 -7.35 10.19
N ILE A 110 0.21 -6.83 8.97
CA ILE A 110 -0.51 -7.51 7.88
C ILE A 110 0.37 -7.85 6.68
N ALA A 111 1.56 -7.24 6.57
CA ALA A 111 2.47 -7.44 5.46
C ALA A 111 3.60 -8.47 5.73
N ILE A 112 3.63 -9.07 6.93
CA ILE A 112 4.55 -10.14 7.36
C ILE A 112 3.90 -11.50 7.15
#